data_AF-A0A1V5YVX3-F1
#
_entry.id   AF-A0A1V5YVX3-F1
#
_cell.length_a   1.000
_cell.length_b   1.000
_cell.length_c   1.000
_cell.angle_alpha   90.00
_cell.angle_beta   90.00
_cell.angle_gamma   90.00
#
_symmetry.space_group_name_H-M   'P 1'
#
loop_
_entity.id
_entity.type
_entity.pdbx_description
1 polymer ?
#
loop_
_entity_poly.entity_id
_entity_poly.type
_entity_poly.pdbx_seq_one_letter_code
_entity_poly.pdbx_strand_id
1 'polypeptide(L)' 'MYLGLADFWVFMAYILCIGAALLCVGYGLINWNRNGSEPTEADLKWAEESDKLSEKL' A
#
# COMPACT_ATOMS: atom_id res chain seq x y z
N MET A 1 23.23 20.07 -18.41
CA MET A 1 23.51 19.15 -17.30
C MET A 1 22.45 19.37 -16.24
N TYR A 2 21.50 18.47 -16.09
CA TYR A 2 20.43 18.56 -15.09
C TYR A 2 20.85 17.71 -13.89
N LEU A 3 21.03 18.31 -12.71
CA LEU A 3 21.41 17.61 -11.46
C LEU A 3 22.62 16.67 -11.59
N GLY A 4 23.64 17.03 -12.38
CA GLY A 4 24.81 16.18 -12.61
C GLY A 4 24.63 15.07 -13.66
N LEU A 5 23.42 14.86 -14.17
CA LEU A 5 23.14 13.97 -15.29
C LEU A 5 23.25 14.77 -16.61
N ALA A 6 24.14 14.31 -17.49
CA ALA A 6 24.36 14.93 -18.79
C ALA A 6 23.23 14.60 -19.78
N ASP A 7 22.59 13.45 -19.62
CA ASP A 7 21.61 12.91 -20.56
C ASP A 7 20.17 13.14 -20.07
N PHE A 8 19.39 13.82 -20.92
CA PHE A 8 17.99 14.14 -20.65
C PHE A 8 17.12 12.89 -20.47
N TRP A 9 17.38 11.82 -21.24
CA TRP A 9 16.63 10.58 -21.16
C TRP A 9 16.84 9.86 -19.83
N VAL A 10 18.07 9.91 -19.31
CA VAL A 10 18.40 9.32 -18.01
C VAL A 10 17.67 10.06 -16.88
N PHE A 11 17.67 11.39 -16.91
CA PHE A 11 16.90 12.18 -15.94
C PHE A 11 15.40 11.85 -16.01
N MET A 12 14.83 11.76 -17.22
CA MET A 12 13.43 11.43 -17.42
C MET A 12 13.08 10.03 -16.89
N ALA A 13 13.98 9.06 -17.05
CA ALA A 13 13.80 7.70 -16.52
C ALA A 13 13.67 7.70 -14.99
N TYR A 14 14.52 8.46 -14.28
CA TYR A 14 14.41 8.60 -12.82
C TYR A 14 13.09 9.23 -12.38
N ILE A 15 12.67 10.31 -13.06
CA ILE A 15 11.39 10.96 -12.76
C ILE A 15 10.22 10.00 -13.00
N LEU A 16 10.23 9.24 -14.09
CA LEU A 16 9.21 8.23 -14.38
C LEU A 16 9.19 7.10 -13.35
N CYS A 17 10.35 6.61 -12.90
CA CYS A 17 10.42 5.59 -11.85
C CYS A 17 9.81 6.07 -10.54
N ILE A 18 10.13 7.30 -10.11
CA ILE A 18 9.55 7.91 -8.91
C ILE A 18 8.04 8.11 -9.11
N GLY A 19 7.62 8.62 -10.27
CA GLY A 19 6.22 8.78 -10.62
C GLY A 19 5.44 7.47 -10.58
N ALA A 20 5.99 6.39 -11.12
CA ALA A 20 5.39 5.06 -11.08
C ALA A 20 5.24 4.55 -9.65
N ALA A 21 6.27 4.70 -8.81
CA ALA A 21 6.19 4.33 -7.41
C ALA A 21 5.07 5.12 -6.67
N LEU A 22 4.99 6.43 -6.90
CA LEU A 22 3.93 7.27 -6.33
C LEU A 22 2.54 6.86 -6.81
N LEU A 23 2.37 6.53 -8.09
CA LEU A 23 1.11 6.04 -8.63
C LEU A 23 0.72 4.70 -8.00
N CYS A 24 1.65 3.77 -7.84
CA CYS A 24 1.39 2.49 -7.17
C CYS A 24 0.94 2.68 -5.72
N VAL A 25 1.66 3.50 -4.96
CA VAL A 25 1.31 3.80 -3.55
C VAL A 25 -0.02 4.54 -3.48
N GLY A 26 -0.21 5.58 -4.28
CA GLY A 26 -1.44 6.38 -4.30
C GLY A 26 -2.66 5.55 -4.69
N TYR A 27 -2.55 4.72 -5.72
CA TYR A 27 -3.61 3.78 -6.09
C TYR A 27 -3.88 2.76 -4.98
N GLY A 28 -2.82 2.20 -4.40
CA GLY A 28 -2.92 1.28 -3.26
C GLY A 28 -3.69 1.89 -2.10
N LEU A 29 -3.36 3.13 -1.71
CA LEU A 29 -4.05 3.85 -0.64
C LEU A 29 -5.53 4.15 -0.96
N ILE A 30 -5.84 4.60 -2.18
CA ILE A 30 -7.22 4.95 -2.59
C ILE A 30 -8.09 3.70 -2.72
N ASN A 31 -7.52 2.62 -3.24
CA ASN A 31 -8.24 1.37 -3.49
C ASN A 31 -8.14 0.41 -2.30
N TRP A 32 -7.41 0.77 -1.25
CA TRP A 32 -7.30 -0.02 -0.04
C TRP A 32 -8.70 -0.20 0.57
N ASN A 33 -9.09 -1.46 0.80
CA ASN A 33 -10.37 -1.84 1.39
C ASN A 33 -11.65 -1.51 0.59
N ARG A 34 -11.54 -1.04 -0.66
CA ARG A 34 -12.72 -0.65 -1.47
C ARG A 34 -13.62 -1.83 -1.89
N ASN A 35 -13.05 -3.04 -1.89
CA ASN A 35 -13.72 -4.28 -2.24
C ASN A 35 -13.70 -5.29 -1.08
N GLY A 36 -13.38 -4.83 0.14
CA GLY A 36 -13.50 -5.69 1.32
C GLY A 36 -14.96 -6.03 1.55
N SER A 37 -15.27 -7.32 1.70
CA SER A 37 -16.56 -7.73 2.24
C SER A 37 -16.71 -7.17 3.65
N GLU A 38 -17.91 -6.71 4.01
CA GLU A 38 -18.20 -6.39 5.41
C GLU A 38 -17.89 -7.63 6.28
N PRO A 39 -17.28 -7.44 7.46
CA PRO A 39 -17.00 -8.55 8.37
C PRO A 39 -18.29 -9.29 8.69
N THR A 40 -18.29 -10.62 8.54
CA THR A 40 -19.43 -11.45 8.94
C THR A 40 -19.45 -11.62 10.46
N GLU A 41 -20.58 -12.05 11.02
CA GLU A 41 -20.66 -12.39 12.45
C GLU A 41 -19.64 -13.46 12.87
N ALA A 42 -19.27 -14.38 11.96
CA ALA A 42 -18.24 -15.37 12.20
C ALA A 42 -16.85 -14.74 12.30
N ASP A 43 -16.54 -13.76 11.44
CA ASP A 43 -15.27 -13.03 11.49
C ASP A 43 -15.12 -12.23 12.79
N LEU A 44 -16.21 -11.61 13.25
CA LEU A 44 -16.25 -10.87 14.51
C LEU A 44 -16.02 -11.79 15.72
N LYS A 45 -16.69 -12.95 15.76
CA LYS A 45 -16.49 -13.94 16.84
C LYS A 45 -15.07 -14.49 16.86
N TRP A 46 -14.50 -14.79 15.69
CA TRP A 46 -13.13 -15.28 15.59
C TRP A 46 -12.11 -14.23 16.06
N ALA A 47 -12.33 -12.96 15.75
CA ALA A 47 -11.50 -11.86 16.24
C ALA A 47 -11.55 -11.75 17.77
N GLU A 48 -12.74 -11.82 18.37
CA GLU A 48 -12.92 -11.76 19.82
C GLU A 48 -12.27 -12.97 20.54
N GLU A 49 -12.39 -14.18 19.98
CA GLU A 49 -11.73 -15.37 20.52
C GLU A 49 -10.20 -15.28 20.41
N SER A 50 -9.67 -14.76 19.30
CA SER A 50 -8.23 -14.58 19.09
C SER A 50 -7.63 -13.58 20.08
N ASP A 51 -8.31 -12.45 20.34
CA ASP A 51 -7.88 -11.48 21.35
C ASP A 51 -7.86 -12.09 22.76
N LYS A 52 -8.91 -12.84 23.11
CA LYS A 52 -9.00 -13.55 24.40
C LYS A 52 -7.91 -14.61 24.56
N LEU A 53 -7.46 -15.25 23.48
CA LEU A 53 -6.37 -16.22 23.52
C LEU A 53 -5.01 -15.54 23.69
N SER A 54 -4.81 -14.41 23.01
CA SER A 54 -3.59 -13.58 23.11
C SER A 54 -3.40 -13.00 24.51
N GLU A 55 -4.47 -12.50 25.14
CA GLU A 55 -4.41 -11.93 26.49
C GLU A 55 -4.17 -12.99 27.59
N LYS A 56 -4.48 -14.26 27.29
CA LYS A 56 -4.28 -15.39 28.21
C LYS A 56 -2.90 -16.06 28.09
N LEU A 57 -2.05 -15.61 27.16
CA LEU A 57 -0.70 -16.12 26.93
C LEU A 57 0.34 -15.27 27.68
#